data_AF-A0A0T6A7L1-F1
#
_entry.id   AF-A0A0T6A7L1-F1
#
_cell.length_a   1.000
_cell.length_b   1.000
_cell.length_c   1.000
_cell.angle_alpha   90.00
_cell.angle_beta   90.00
_cell.angle_gamma   90.00
#
_symmetry.space_group_name_H-M   'P 1'
#
loop_
_entity.id
_entity.type
_entity.pdbx_description
1 polymer ?
#
loop_
_entity_poly.entity_id
_entity_poly.type
_entity_poly.pdbx_seq_one_letter_code
_entity_poly.pdbx_strand_id
1 'polypeptide(L)'
;MPQHVPVLRRRFNVHPIQQKYFFLSLVPLLFFGAALILLVLFPLNFALMGPDPELTHPATLREVFTLMDARIWFALVISMFVSCLLSYFVTHKFAGQLYRIEQILRKGKEGSLPLSVQVRRDDDLQELAGLLDVNFKKTASALAEIMEQQALAAKELTAVQGNVKAGLSGEMIVVGLEGIGQRLREVEGILAHFKIPEAQASHPKSRQAK
;
A
#
# COMPACT_ATOMS: atom_id res chain seq x y z
N MET A 1 6.59 27.75 41.76
CA MET A 1 6.78 28.09 40.34
C MET A 1 6.19 26.98 39.48
N PRO A 2 5.08 27.20 38.77
CA PRO A 2 4.48 26.16 37.93
C PRO A 2 5.23 26.08 36.59
N GLN A 3 5.69 24.88 36.24
CA GLN A 3 6.37 24.59 34.98
C GLN A 3 5.35 24.50 33.85
N HIS A 4 5.45 25.39 32.87
CA HIS A 4 4.71 25.30 31.62
C HIS A 4 5.23 24.12 30.79
N VAL A 5 4.41 23.06 30.66
CA VAL A 5 4.63 21.99 29.68
C VAL A 5 4.31 22.55 28.28
N PRO A 6 5.27 22.53 27.32
CA PRO A 6 4.99 23.01 25.98
C PRO A 6 4.06 22.02 25.27
N VAL A 7 2.84 22.46 24.96
CA VAL A 7 1.87 21.71 24.17
C VAL A 7 2.42 21.59 22.74
N LEU A 8 2.95 20.41 22.42
CA LEU A 8 3.51 20.11 21.11
C LEU A 8 2.44 20.28 20.04
N ARG A 9 2.63 21.26 19.17
CA ARG A 9 1.75 21.61 18.06
C ARG A 9 1.67 20.42 17.10
N ARG A 10 0.66 19.55 17.24
CA ARG A 10 0.33 18.50 16.27
C ARG A 10 0.02 19.19 14.94
N ARG A 11 1.02 19.29 14.05
CA ARG A 11 0.78 19.60 12.65
C ARG A 11 -0.04 18.44 12.10
N PHE A 12 -1.34 18.68 11.98
CA PHE A 12 -2.28 17.78 11.34
C PHE A 12 -1.97 17.80 9.84
N ASN A 13 -0.92 17.07 9.43
CA ASN A 13 -0.68 16.78 8.03
C ASN A 13 -1.79 15.84 7.60
N VAL A 14 -2.89 16.42 7.09
CA VAL A 14 -3.92 15.68 6.38
C VAL A 14 -3.20 15.01 5.22
N HIS A 15 -3.04 13.70 5.30
CA HIS A 15 -2.23 12.95 4.35
C HIS A 15 -2.88 13.07 2.96
N PRO A 16 -2.14 13.26 1.85
CA PRO A 16 -2.71 13.40 0.50
C PRO A 16 -3.60 12.20 0.10
N ILE A 17 -3.37 11.04 0.72
CA ILE A 17 -4.23 9.86 0.63
C ILE A 17 -5.64 10.13 1.17
N GLN A 18 -5.78 10.79 2.31
CA GLN A 18 -7.09 11.14 2.88
C GLN A 18 -7.89 12.05 1.95
N GLN A 19 -7.22 12.96 1.23
CA GLN A 19 -7.88 13.82 0.24
C GLN A 19 -8.37 13.01 -0.97
N LYS A 20 -7.54 12.13 -1.54
CA LYS A 20 -7.92 11.29 -2.69
C LYS A 20 -9.15 10.43 -2.39
N TYR A 21 -9.20 9.84 -1.20
CA TYR A 21 -10.36 9.02 -0.83
C TYR A 21 -11.57 9.84 -0.43
N PHE A 22 -11.41 11.01 0.20
CA PHE A 22 -12.53 11.95 0.40
C PHE A 22 -13.20 12.31 -0.92
N PHE A 23 -12.42 12.61 -1.97
CA PHE A 23 -12.94 12.87 -3.31
C PHE A 23 -13.55 11.63 -3.97
N LEU A 24 -12.96 10.43 -3.80
CA LEU A 24 -13.54 9.18 -4.29
C LEU A 24 -14.93 8.89 -3.66
N SER A 25 -15.15 9.41 -2.46
CA SER A 25 -16.38 9.24 -1.67
C SER A 25 -17.42 10.34 -1.97
N LEU A 26 -16.94 11.58 -2.17
CA LEU A 26 -17.74 12.78 -2.36
C LEU A 26 -18.24 12.92 -3.80
N VAL A 27 -17.41 12.58 -4.79
CA VAL A 27 -17.76 12.73 -6.21
C VAL A 27 -18.94 11.83 -6.61
N PRO A 28 -18.96 10.52 -6.27
CA PRO A 28 -20.12 9.69 -6.53
C PRO A 28 -21.35 10.15 -5.76
N LEU A 29 -21.20 10.61 -4.51
CA LEU A 29 -22.31 11.13 -3.72
C LEU A 29 -22.97 12.35 -4.39
N LEU A 30 -22.16 13.32 -4.83
CA LEU A 30 -22.65 14.48 -5.55
C LEU A 30 -23.24 14.11 -6.91
N PHE A 31 -22.63 13.15 -7.61
CA PHE A 31 -23.13 12.66 -8.89
C PHE A 31 -24.48 11.95 -8.75
N PHE A 32 -24.62 11.01 -7.81
CA PHE A 32 -25.88 10.30 -7.56
C PHE A 32 -26.94 11.22 -6.98
N GLY A 33 -26.56 12.17 -6.10
CA GLY A 33 -27.45 13.20 -5.60
C GLY A 33 -27.98 14.09 -6.74
N ALA A 34 -27.09 14.58 -7.60
CA ALA A 34 -27.48 15.36 -8.79
C ALA A 34 -28.30 14.55 -9.78
N ALA A 35 -27.97 13.28 -10.01
CA ALA A 35 -28.72 12.38 -10.88
C ALA A 35 -30.11 12.08 -10.33
N LEU A 36 -30.28 11.91 -9.01
CA LEU A 36 -31.58 11.75 -8.37
C LEU A 36 -32.41 13.02 -8.46
N ILE A 37 -31.80 14.18 -8.17
CA ILE A 37 -32.47 15.48 -8.31
C ILE A 37 -32.92 15.67 -9.75
N LEU A 38 -32.07 15.36 -10.73
CA LEU A 38 -32.42 15.43 -12.14
C LEU A 38 -33.51 14.43 -12.49
N LEU A 39 -33.43 13.17 -12.06
CA LEU A 39 -34.46 12.15 -12.32
C LEU A 39 -35.84 12.54 -11.76
N VAL A 40 -35.88 13.21 -10.61
CA VAL A 40 -37.13 13.63 -9.96
C VAL A 40 -37.64 14.95 -10.54
N LEU A 41 -36.76 15.95 -10.73
CA LEU A 41 -37.16 17.30 -11.14
C LEU A 41 -37.27 17.47 -12.66
N PHE A 42 -36.54 16.70 -13.46
CA PHE A 42 -36.58 16.77 -14.93
C PHE A 42 -37.94 16.39 -15.52
N PRO A 43 -38.55 15.22 -15.21
CA PRO A 43 -39.87 14.88 -15.73
C PRO A 43 -40.95 15.83 -15.19
N LEU A 44 -40.78 16.34 -13.96
CA LEU A 44 -41.66 17.34 -13.36
C LEU A 44 -41.62 18.67 -14.12
N ASN A 45 -40.42 19.19 -14.39
CA ASN A 45 -40.23 20.44 -15.13
C ASN A 45 -40.66 20.31 -16.60
N PHE A 46 -40.45 19.14 -17.21
CA PHE A 46 -40.91 18.85 -18.57
C PHE A 46 -42.44 18.78 -18.64
N ALA A 47 -43.10 18.13 -17.67
CA ALA A 47 -44.55 18.12 -17.58
C ALA A 47 -45.11 19.55 -17.41
N LEU A 48 -44.49 20.39 -16.58
CA LEU A 48 -44.89 21.79 -16.37
C LEU A 48 -44.68 22.71 -17.58
N MET A 49 -43.72 22.40 -18.47
CA MET A 49 -43.43 23.17 -19.69
C MET A 49 -44.08 22.60 -20.96
N GLY A 50 -44.73 21.44 -20.87
CA GLY A 50 -45.48 20.84 -21.97
C GLY A 50 -46.68 21.73 -22.37
N PRO A 51 -47.12 21.70 -23.63
CA PRO A 51 -48.19 22.57 -24.16
C PRO A 51 -49.60 22.16 -23.68
N ASP A 52 -49.72 21.56 -22.50
CA ASP A 52 -51.00 21.14 -21.93
C ASP A 52 -51.66 22.30 -21.16
N PRO A 53 -52.81 22.82 -21.65
CA PRO A 53 -53.45 24.02 -21.10
C PRO A 53 -54.03 23.83 -19.67
N GLU A 54 -54.14 22.59 -19.18
CA GLU A 54 -54.64 22.28 -17.83
C GLU A 54 -53.60 22.50 -16.71
N LEU A 55 -52.30 22.52 -17.04
CA LEU A 55 -51.22 22.76 -16.06
C LEU A 55 -50.95 24.25 -15.79
N THR A 56 -51.58 25.13 -16.57
CA THR A 56 -51.61 26.59 -16.33
C THR A 56 -52.59 26.99 -15.23
N HIS A 57 -53.42 26.05 -14.73
CA HIS A 57 -54.33 26.32 -13.62
C HIS A 57 -53.60 26.25 -12.28
N PRO A 58 -53.76 27.27 -11.40
CA PRO A 58 -53.08 27.28 -10.10
C PRO A 58 -53.49 26.11 -9.18
N ALA A 59 -54.59 25.42 -9.47
CA ALA A 59 -55.06 24.25 -8.74
C ALA A 59 -54.25 22.98 -9.04
N THR A 60 -53.91 22.73 -10.31
CA THR A 60 -53.11 21.55 -10.73
C THR A 60 -51.64 21.72 -10.35
N LEU A 61 -51.11 22.95 -10.41
CA LEU A 61 -49.78 23.28 -9.84
C LEU A 61 -49.71 22.97 -8.35
N ARG A 62 -50.76 23.29 -7.61
CA ARG A 62 -50.84 23.02 -6.17
C ARG A 62 -50.89 21.52 -5.89
N GLU A 63 -51.63 20.75 -6.70
CA GLU A 63 -51.68 19.28 -6.62
C GLU A 63 -50.33 18.63 -6.90
N VAL A 64 -49.62 19.10 -7.93
CA VAL A 64 -48.27 18.63 -8.28
C VAL A 64 -47.25 18.97 -7.19
N PHE A 65 -47.31 20.17 -6.61
CA PHE A 65 -46.49 20.52 -5.44
C PHE A 65 -46.89 19.75 -4.17
N THR A 66 -48.15 19.37 -3.99
CA THR A 66 -48.56 18.48 -2.90
C THR A 66 -48.19 17.02 -3.14
N LEU A 67 -48.08 16.58 -4.41
CA LEU A 67 -47.53 15.28 -4.80
C LEU A 67 -46.02 15.23 -4.52
N MET A 68 -45.31 16.36 -4.61
CA MET A 68 -44.00 16.57 -3.97
C MET A 68 -44.16 16.74 -2.45
N ASP A 69 -44.69 15.71 -1.79
CA ASP A 69 -44.84 15.67 -0.35
C ASP A 69 -43.47 15.89 0.32
N ALA A 70 -43.46 16.59 1.45
CA ALA A 70 -42.27 16.82 2.27
C ALA A 70 -41.55 15.50 2.62
N ARG A 71 -42.28 14.38 2.60
CA ARG A 71 -41.74 13.01 2.74
C ARG A 71 -40.68 12.66 1.70
N ILE A 72 -40.87 13.03 0.43
CA ILE A 72 -39.91 12.72 -0.65
C ILE A 72 -38.62 13.51 -0.43
N TRP A 73 -38.74 14.81 -0.15
CA TRP A 73 -37.59 15.65 0.17
C TRP A 73 -36.86 15.20 1.43
N PHE A 74 -37.61 14.81 2.48
CA PHE A 74 -37.04 14.29 3.71
C PHE A 74 -36.31 12.96 3.49
N ALA A 75 -36.89 12.05 2.71
CA ALA A 75 -36.25 10.79 2.31
C ALA A 75 -34.97 11.03 1.48
N LEU A 76 -35.00 11.99 0.57
CA LEU A 76 -33.84 12.39 -0.23
C LEU A 76 -32.70 12.92 0.65
N VAL A 77 -32.99 13.86 1.55
CA VAL A 77 -32.01 14.43 2.48
C VAL A 77 -31.44 13.35 3.40
N ILE A 78 -32.28 12.46 3.93
CA ILE A 78 -31.83 11.32 4.75
C ILE A 78 -30.94 10.39 3.94
N SER A 79 -31.33 10.04 2.72
CA SER A 79 -30.54 9.15 1.86
C SER A 79 -29.16 9.73 1.55
N MET A 80 -29.07 11.04 1.32
CA MET A 80 -27.82 11.74 1.09
C MET A 80 -26.95 11.76 2.35
N PHE A 81 -27.58 11.99 3.52
CA PHE A 81 -26.88 11.98 4.80
C PHE A 81 -26.34 10.58 5.14
N VAL A 82 -27.16 9.54 4.99
CA VAL A 82 -26.78 8.14 5.22
C VAL A 82 -25.67 7.73 4.26
N SER A 83 -25.78 8.10 2.98
CA SER A 83 -24.74 7.84 1.98
C SER A 83 -23.43 8.53 2.34
N CYS A 84 -23.47 9.79 2.79
CA CYS A 84 -22.28 10.52 3.26
C CYS A 84 -21.64 9.82 4.46
N LEU A 85 -22.43 9.42 5.46
CA LEU A 85 -21.93 8.69 6.63
C LEU A 85 -21.28 7.36 6.23
N LEU A 86 -21.96 6.56 5.41
CA LEU A 86 -21.44 5.26 4.97
C LEU A 86 -20.13 5.43 4.20
N SER A 87 -20.09 6.40 3.29
CA SER A 87 -18.92 6.77 2.49
C SER A 87 -17.74 7.20 3.38
N TYR A 88 -18.00 8.00 4.41
CA TYR A 88 -17.02 8.41 5.41
C TYR A 88 -16.49 7.21 6.22
N PHE A 89 -17.37 6.35 6.74
CA PHE A 89 -16.97 5.18 7.54
C PHE A 89 -16.14 4.18 6.75
N VAL A 90 -16.56 3.87 5.52
CA VAL A 90 -15.83 2.99 4.60
C VAL A 90 -14.45 3.58 4.34
N THR A 91 -14.40 4.84 3.88
CA THR A 91 -13.14 5.52 3.56
C THR A 91 -12.17 5.55 4.74
N HIS A 92 -12.67 5.89 5.94
CA HIS A 92 -11.82 5.98 7.14
C HIS A 92 -11.26 4.62 7.56
N LYS A 93 -12.05 3.54 7.46
CA LYS A 93 -11.59 2.19 7.80
C LYS A 93 -10.49 1.71 6.84
N PHE A 94 -10.69 1.91 5.53
CA PHE A 94 -9.72 1.47 4.51
C PHE A 94 -8.43 2.30 4.49
N ALA A 95 -8.53 3.63 4.58
CA ALA A 95 -7.38 4.53 4.42
C ALA A 95 -6.30 4.32 5.51
N GLY A 96 -6.71 4.11 6.76
CA GLY A 96 -5.77 3.92 7.86
C GLY A 96 -4.93 2.65 7.73
N GLN A 97 -5.53 1.58 7.24
CA GLN A 97 -4.87 0.28 7.08
C GLN A 97 -3.97 0.25 5.85
N LEU A 98 -4.44 0.81 4.74
CA LEU A 98 -3.63 0.94 3.54
C LEU A 98 -2.37 1.76 3.79
N TYR A 99 -2.49 2.84 4.58
CA TYR A 99 -1.34 3.63 4.99
C TYR A 99 -0.31 2.83 5.81
N ARG A 100 -0.76 1.93 6.69
CA ARG A 100 0.15 1.04 7.43
C ARG A 100 0.89 0.09 6.50
N ILE A 101 0.20 -0.48 5.52
CA ILE A 101 0.83 -1.34 4.50
C ILE A 101 1.87 -0.51 3.73
N GLU A 102 1.53 0.70 3.29
CA GLU A 102 2.48 1.58 2.60
C GLU A 102 3.73 1.86 3.44
N GLN A 103 3.59 2.13 4.75
CA GLN A 103 4.73 2.33 5.64
C GLN A 103 5.61 1.09 5.75
N ILE A 104 5.01 -0.11 5.79
CA ILE A 104 5.75 -1.38 5.83
C ILE A 104 6.52 -1.59 4.53
N LEU A 105 5.92 -1.35 3.37
CA LEU A 105 6.63 -1.43 2.08
C LEU A 105 7.76 -0.40 2.00
N ARG A 106 7.55 0.82 2.51
CA ARG A 106 8.61 1.86 2.55
C ARG A 106 9.81 1.42 3.37
N LYS A 107 9.59 0.81 4.54
CA LYS A 107 10.67 0.21 5.34
C LYS A 107 11.38 -0.92 4.59
N GLY A 108 10.62 -1.78 3.91
CA GLY A 108 11.17 -2.82 3.06
C GLY A 108 12.05 -2.27 1.92
N LYS A 109 11.65 -1.15 1.30
CA LYS A 109 12.44 -0.44 0.28
C LYS A 109 13.75 0.11 0.84
N GLU A 110 13.78 0.53 2.09
CA GLU A 110 14.97 1.01 2.79
C GLU A 110 15.91 -0.13 3.23
N GLY A 111 15.59 -1.39 2.91
CA GLY A 111 16.38 -2.56 3.30
C GLY A 111 16.10 -3.05 4.72
N SER A 112 15.17 -2.41 5.43
CA SER A 112 14.69 -2.88 6.74
C SER A 112 13.54 -3.86 6.51
N LEU A 113 13.86 -5.16 6.53
CA LEU A 113 12.87 -6.23 6.48
C LEU A 113 12.24 -6.37 7.88
N PRO A 114 10.98 -5.97 8.10
CA PRO A 114 10.36 -6.10 9.41
C PRO A 114 10.10 -7.58 9.72
N LEU A 115 10.39 -8.00 10.96
CA LEU A 115 10.22 -9.39 11.43
C LEU A 115 8.76 -9.88 11.37
N SER A 116 7.79 -8.97 11.36
CA SER A 116 6.37 -9.32 11.28
C SER A 116 5.53 -8.19 10.69
N VAL A 117 4.76 -8.50 9.65
CA VAL A 117 3.71 -7.65 9.08
C VAL A 117 2.38 -8.04 9.72
N GLN A 118 2.09 -7.51 10.90
CA GLN A 118 0.80 -7.71 11.55
C GLN A 118 -0.17 -6.58 11.22
N VAL A 119 -1.19 -6.90 10.43
CA VAL A 119 -2.40 -6.10 10.27
C VAL A 119 -3.49 -6.67 11.18
N ARG A 120 -4.43 -5.83 11.63
CA ARG A 120 -5.46 -6.21 12.60
C ARG A 120 -6.36 -7.30 12.00
N ARG A 121 -6.86 -8.19 12.86
CA ARG A 121 -7.35 -9.55 12.55
C ARG A 121 -8.67 -9.67 11.76
N ASP A 122 -9.37 -8.56 11.51
CA ASP A 122 -10.73 -8.53 10.95
C ASP A 122 -10.85 -7.58 9.74
N ASP A 123 -9.76 -7.45 8.97
CA ASP A 123 -9.63 -6.46 7.92
C ASP A 123 -9.48 -7.12 6.54
N ASP A 124 -10.13 -6.56 5.52
CA ASP A 124 -10.09 -7.07 4.13
C ASP A 124 -8.67 -7.09 3.54
N LEU A 125 -7.73 -6.36 4.16
CA LEU A 125 -6.33 -6.28 3.76
C LEU A 125 -5.42 -7.28 4.49
N GLN A 126 -5.97 -8.16 5.33
CA GLN A 126 -5.21 -9.18 6.05
C GLN A 126 -4.56 -10.18 5.11
N GLU A 127 -5.23 -10.57 4.02
CA GLU A 127 -4.66 -11.48 3.02
C GLU A 127 -3.41 -10.86 2.37
N LEU A 128 -3.51 -9.58 1.97
CA LEU A 128 -2.37 -8.85 1.42
C LEU A 128 -1.22 -8.74 2.42
N ALA A 129 -1.53 -8.46 3.69
CA ALA A 129 -0.54 -8.41 4.76
C ALA A 129 0.14 -9.76 4.98
N GLY A 130 -0.61 -10.87 4.93
CA GLY A 130 -0.09 -12.22 5.03
C GLY A 130 0.85 -12.59 3.89
N LEU A 131 0.47 -12.26 2.64
CA LEU A 131 1.34 -12.45 1.48
C LEU A 131 2.66 -11.65 1.62
N LEU A 132 2.57 -10.41 2.12
CA LEU A 132 3.75 -9.59 2.40
C LEU A 132 4.64 -10.19 3.47
N ASP A 133 4.07 -10.67 4.58
CA ASP A 133 4.81 -11.29 5.68
C ASP A 133 5.60 -12.51 5.20
N VAL A 134 4.96 -13.39 4.41
CA VAL A 134 5.61 -14.57 3.83
C VAL A 134 6.76 -14.17 2.91
N ASN A 135 6.55 -13.17 2.04
CA ASN A 135 7.60 -12.68 1.15
C ASN A 135 8.78 -12.07 1.91
N PHE A 136 8.52 -11.22 2.92
CA PHE A 136 9.59 -10.63 3.73
C PHE A 136 10.38 -11.68 4.51
N LYS A 137 9.70 -12.67 5.10
CA LYS A 137 10.37 -13.79 5.79
C LYS A 137 11.22 -14.63 4.84
N LYS A 138 10.73 -14.93 3.64
CA LYS A 138 11.49 -15.68 2.63
C LYS A 138 12.74 -14.92 2.18
N THR A 139 12.63 -13.61 1.97
CA THR A 139 13.80 -12.78 1.61
C THR A 139 14.77 -12.65 2.78
N ALA A 140 14.28 -12.47 4.00
CA ALA A 140 15.13 -12.34 5.19
C ALA A 140 15.91 -13.63 5.50
N SER A 141 15.25 -14.79 5.40
CA SER A 141 15.91 -16.09 5.59
C SER A 141 16.99 -16.36 4.55
N ALA A 142 16.69 -16.15 3.26
CA ALA A 142 17.69 -16.30 2.22
C ALA A 142 18.89 -15.36 2.39
N LEU A 143 18.65 -14.10 2.80
CA LEU A 143 19.75 -13.16 3.06
C LEU A 143 20.61 -13.60 4.25
N ALA A 144 19.99 -14.12 5.31
CA ALA A 144 20.71 -14.67 6.46
C ALA A 144 21.57 -15.88 6.08
N GLU A 145 21.03 -16.81 5.28
CA GLU A 145 21.79 -17.97 4.78
C GLU A 145 22.97 -17.55 3.90
N ILE A 146 22.79 -16.57 3.01
CA ILE A 146 23.88 -16.03 2.18
C ILE A 146 24.96 -15.39 3.06
N MET A 147 24.58 -14.61 4.07
CA MET A 147 25.53 -13.98 4.99
C MET A 147 26.31 -15.01 5.80
N GLU A 148 25.66 -16.10 6.23
CA GLU A 148 26.31 -17.21 6.94
C GLU A 148 27.34 -17.91 6.04
N GLN A 149 26.97 -18.23 4.81
CA GLN A 149 27.88 -18.86 3.86
C GLN A 149 29.06 -17.96 3.51
N GLN A 150 28.82 -16.66 3.38
CA GLN A 150 29.89 -15.67 3.15
C GLN A 150 30.85 -15.60 4.35
N ALA A 151 30.35 -15.63 5.59
CA ALA A 151 31.19 -15.61 6.78
C ALA A 151 32.05 -16.87 6.89
N LEU A 152 31.49 -18.05 6.58
CA LEU A 152 32.22 -19.30 6.57
C LEU A 152 33.28 -19.34 5.45
N ALA A 153 32.94 -18.88 4.26
CA ALA A 153 33.89 -18.77 3.14
C ALA A 153 35.04 -17.79 3.45
N ALA A 154 34.76 -16.66 4.11
CA ALA A 154 35.79 -15.71 4.54
C ALA A 154 36.75 -16.33 5.58
N LYS A 155 36.21 -17.14 6.51
CA LYS A 155 37.02 -17.87 7.49
C LYS A 155 37.92 -18.91 6.80
N GLU A 156 37.40 -19.67 5.85
CA GLU A 156 38.21 -20.63 5.07
C GLU A 156 39.28 -19.92 4.23
N LEU A 157 38.95 -18.79 3.61
CA LEU A 157 39.90 -18.00 2.84
C LEU A 157 41.08 -17.51 3.71
N THR A 158 40.79 -17.01 4.91
CA THR A 158 41.85 -16.59 5.85
C THR A 158 42.71 -17.77 6.33
N ALA A 159 42.12 -18.95 6.53
CA ALA A 159 42.86 -20.17 6.86
C ALA A 159 43.78 -20.59 5.71
N VAL A 160 43.28 -20.58 4.47
CA VAL A 160 44.08 -20.89 3.27
C VAL A 160 45.22 -19.88 3.11
N GLN A 161 44.97 -18.58 3.28
CA GLN A 161 46.02 -17.57 3.24
C GLN A 161 47.10 -17.77 4.32
N GLY A 162 46.70 -18.18 5.52
CA GLY A 162 47.62 -18.56 6.59
C GLY A 162 48.49 -19.75 6.19
N ASN A 163 47.88 -20.79 5.60
CA ASN A 163 48.57 -21.99 5.16
C ASN A 163 49.55 -21.74 4.02
N VAL A 164 49.19 -20.88 3.06
CA VAL A 164 50.07 -20.44 1.97
C VAL A 164 51.29 -19.69 2.53
N LYS A 165 51.09 -18.76 3.48
CA LYS A 165 52.18 -18.00 4.10
C LYS A 165 53.09 -18.87 4.97
N ALA A 166 52.55 -19.90 5.60
CA ALA A 166 53.30 -20.85 6.41
C ALA A 166 54.06 -21.91 5.58
N GLY A 167 53.92 -21.91 4.25
CA GLY A 167 54.56 -22.91 3.38
C GLY A 167 54.02 -24.33 3.57
N LEU A 168 52.79 -24.47 4.06
CA LEU A 168 52.15 -25.76 4.29
C LEU A 168 51.77 -26.45 2.97
N SER A 169 51.62 -27.78 3.02
CA SER A 169 51.37 -28.66 1.85
C SER A 169 50.28 -28.13 0.91
N GLY A 170 50.52 -28.23 -0.39
CA GLY A 170 49.54 -27.87 -1.44
C GLY A 170 48.20 -28.60 -1.28
N GLU A 171 48.19 -29.77 -0.66
CA GLU A 171 46.97 -30.53 -0.37
C GLU A 171 46.02 -29.79 0.59
N MET A 172 46.54 -29.13 1.64
CA MET A 172 45.71 -28.33 2.55
C MET A 172 45.17 -27.05 1.89
N ILE A 173 45.87 -26.52 0.89
CA ILE A 173 45.43 -25.36 0.12
C ILE A 173 44.30 -25.76 -0.83
N VAL A 174 44.42 -26.92 -1.50
CA VAL A 174 43.39 -27.46 -2.40
C VAL A 174 42.09 -27.77 -1.63
N VAL A 175 42.18 -28.42 -0.47
CA VAL A 175 41.01 -28.71 0.37
C VAL A 175 40.27 -27.43 0.79
N GLY A 176 41.00 -26.38 1.16
CA GLY A 176 40.38 -25.10 1.52
C GLY A 176 39.76 -24.36 0.32
N LEU A 177 40.36 -24.45 -0.87
CA LEU A 177 39.78 -23.92 -2.11
C LEU A 177 38.50 -24.68 -2.51
N GLU A 178 38.46 -25.99 -2.31
CA GLU A 178 37.29 -26.82 -2.60
C GLU A 178 36.13 -26.49 -1.65
N GLY A 179 36.40 -26.26 -0.37
CA GLY A 179 35.42 -25.78 0.61
C GLY A 179 34.78 -24.44 0.22
N ILE A 180 35.60 -23.46 -0.18
CA ILE A 180 35.12 -22.16 -0.69
C ILE A 180 34.26 -22.36 -1.94
N GLY A 181 34.69 -23.22 -2.87
CA GLY A 181 33.94 -23.54 -4.09
C GLY A 181 32.58 -24.18 -3.81
N GLN A 182 32.49 -25.03 -2.77
CA GLN A 182 31.22 -25.62 -2.33
C GLN A 182 30.26 -24.57 -1.78
N ARG A 183 30.75 -23.65 -0.93
CA ARG A 183 29.92 -22.57 -0.38
C ARG A 183 29.39 -21.62 -1.45
N LEU A 184 30.19 -21.37 -2.48
CA LEU A 184 29.78 -20.54 -3.61
C LEU A 184 28.63 -21.20 -4.39
N ARG A 185 28.69 -22.53 -4.57
CA ARG A 185 27.57 -23.31 -5.15
C ARG A 185 26.31 -23.29 -4.27
N GLU A 186 26.47 -23.33 -2.94
CA GLU A 186 25.33 -23.22 -2.01
C GLU A 186 24.66 -21.84 -2.13
N VAL A 187 25.43 -20.76 -2.22
CA VAL A 187 24.90 -19.41 -2.48
C VAL A 187 24.20 -19.33 -3.83
N GLU A 188 24.78 -19.89 -4.89
CA GLU A 188 24.12 -19.97 -6.21
C GLU A 188 22.81 -20.75 -6.15
N GLY A 189 22.76 -21.84 -5.37
CA GLY A 189 21.55 -22.61 -5.13
C GLY A 189 20.45 -21.81 -4.43
N ILE A 190 20.81 -21.02 -3.41
CA ILE A 190 19.87 -20.11 -2.72
C ILE A 190 19.36 -19.05 -3.70
N LEU A 191 20.25 -18.45 -4.50
CA LEU A 191 19.89 -17.42 -5.47
C LEU A 191 19.00 -17.94 -6.61
N ALA A 192 19.16 -19.20 -7.04
CA ALA A 192 18.34 -19.81 -8.09
C ALA A 192 16.84 -19.89 -7.72
N HIS A 193 16.50 -19.88 -6.43
CA HIS A 193 15.11 -19.84 -5.96
C HIS A 193 14.45 -18.47 -6.17
N PHE A 194 15.24 -17.42 -6.44
CA PHE A 194 14.76 -16.09 -6.76
C PHE A 194 14.80 -15.88 -8.27
N LYS A 195 13.65 -15.54 -8.87
CA LYS A 195 13.59 -15.07 -10.26
C LYS A 195 14.09 -13.63 -10.33
N ILE A 196 15.39 -13.45 -10.18
CA ILE A 196 16.05 -12.16 -10.30
C ILE A 196 16.14 -11.86 -11.80
N PRO A 197 15.51 -10.78 -12.31
CA PRO A 197 15.81 -10.32 -13.67
C PRO A 197 17.30 -10.04 -13.73
N GLU A 198 18.04 -10.64 -14.68
CA GLU A 198 19.48 -10.42 -14.84
C GLU A 198 19.81 -8.93 -14.68
N ALA A 199 20.34 -8.55 -13.53
CA ALA A 199 20.70 -7.18 -13.27
C ALA A 199 21.86 -6.86 -14.22
N GLN A 200 21.69 -5.79 -15.01
CA GLN A 200 22.72 -5.15 -15.81
C GLN A 200 24.05 -5.16 -15.04
N ALA A 201 24.90 -6.13 -15.37
CA ALA A 201 26.25 -6.22 -14.87
C ALA A 201 27.05 -5.07 -15.50
N SER A 202 26.87 -3.85 -14.98
CA SER A 202 27.82 -2.78 -15.20
C SER A 202 29.09 -3.15 -14.46
N HIS A 203 29.93 -3.96 -15.11
CA HIS A 203 31.36 -3.93 -14.90
C HIS A 203 31.79 -2.45 -14.86
N PRO A 204 32.33 -1.92 -13.74
CA PRO A 204 33.18 -0.75 -13.87
C PRO A 204 34.41 -1.25 -14.61
N LYS A 205 34.52 -0.94 -15.91
CA LYS A 205 35.75 -1.11 -16.68
C LYS A 205 36.86 -0.48 -15.85
N SER A 206 37.80 -1.33 -15.41
CA SER A 206 39.08 -0.93 -14.89
C SER A 206 39.65 0.16 -15.80
N ARG A 207 39.73 1.37 -15.28
CA ARG A 207 40.42 2.50 -15.90
C ARG A 207 41.89 2.08 -16.00
N GLN A 208 42.28 1.56 -17.17
CA GLN A 208 43.68 1.38 -17.50
C GLN A 208 44.33 2.75 -17.41
N ALA A 209 45.28 2.84 -16.47
CA ALA A 209 46.22 3.94 -16.40
C ALA A 209 46.99 4.00 -17.72
N LYS A 210 47.06 5.20 -18.29
CA LYS A 210 48.07 5.59 -19.25
C LYS A 210 48.58 6.95 -18.83
#